data_AF-A0A8J3VV21-F1
#
_entry.id   AF-A0A8J3VV21-F1
#
_cell.length_a   1.000
_cell.length_b   1.000
_cell.length_c   1.000
_cell.angle_alpha   90.00
_cell.angle_beta   90.00
_cell.angle_gamma   90.00
#
_symmetry.space_group_name_H-M   'P 1'
#
loop_
_entity.id
_entity.type
_entity.pdbx_description
1 polymer ?
#
loop_
_entity_poly.entity_id
_entity_poly.type
_entity_poly.pdbx_seq_one_letter_code
_entity_poly.pdbx_strand_id
1 'polypeptide(L)'
;MIQRSSDEAAAGGGYASQLDALRSAAKWLLAAAAAVGALLVAGLQLTGIGQLSIDSWRLYVGLGAALTALAAVGYVIKAASTVLAQEWLTLADFTDDASGLPGPRAKRVRALADLRTVEKRLMSSRHELFGYLAPTLAELHRKLHESHEVMWSADPASTAHQEASERSDRLRKAARDVVQAANYYYVLRLFKALRLRMAWAAVVGVAGVAVFAYVVNPPEATVPLKVQIVSSHRVGP
;
A
#
# COMPACT_ATOMS: atom_id res chain seq x y z
N MET A 1 38.01 3.72 -15.27
CA MET A 1 37.05 2.66 -15.64
C MET A 1 36.44 1.93 -14.44
N ILE A 2 36.94 2.11 -13.20
CA ILE A 2 36.48 1.36 -12.00
C ILE A 2 35.23 1.96 -11.32
N GLN A 3 34.95 3.27 -11.46
CA GLN A 3 33.77 3.89 -10.83
C GLN A 3 32.42 3.47 -11.44
N ARG A 4 32.37 3.15 -12.74
CA ARG A 4 31.10 2.86 -13.43
C ARG A 4 30.43 1.57 -12.95
N SER A 5 31.24 0.56 -12.60
CA SER A 5 30.74 -0.72 -12.06
C SER A 5 30.20 -0.60 -10.62
N SER A 6 30.66 0.40 -9.86
CA SER A 6 30.16 0.68 -8.51
C SER A 6 28.74 1.24 -8.57
N ASP A 7 28.49 2.15 -9.51
CA ASP A 7 27.20 2.81 -9.70
C ASP A 7 26.14 1.84 -10.27
N GLU A 8 26.54 0.95 -11.19
CA GLU A 8 25.65 -0.09 -11.74
C GLU A 8 25.23 -1.14 -10.70
N ALA A 9 26.15 -1.53 -9.79
CA ALA A 9 25.82 -2.42 -8.69
C ALA A 9 24.91 -1.74 -7.64
N ALA A 10 25.08 -0.42 -7.43
CA ALA A 10 24.24 0.36 -6.54
C ALA A 10 22.80 0.53 -7.06
N ALA A 11 22.60 0.61 -8.38
CA ALA A 11 21.29 0.78 -9.00
C ALA A 11 20.37 -0.44 -8.77
N GLY A 12 20.86 -1.67 -8.98
CA GLY A 12 20.10 -2.91 -8.73
C GLY A 12 19.82 -3.15 -7.24
N GLY A 13 20.83 -2.97 -6.39
CA GLY A 13 20.67 -3.10 -4.92
C GLY A 13 19.75 -2.05 -4.30
N GLY A 14 19.60 -0.90 -4.96
CA GLY A 14 18.75 0.20 -4.50
C GLY A 14 17.26 -0.15 -4.48
N TYR A 15 16.75 -0.94 -5.43
CA TYR A 15 15.32 -1.25 -5.50
C TYR A 15 14.89 -2.25 -4.42
N ALA A 16 15.69 -3.28 -4.14
CA ALA A 16 15.41 -4.25 -3.09
C ALA A 16 15.33 -3.57 -1.70
N SER A 17 16.32 -2.73 -1.37
CA SER A 17 16.34 -2.00 -0.09
C SER A 17 15.17 -1.01 0.03
N GLN A 18 14.81 -0.31 -1.05
CA GLN A 18 13.65 0.56 -1.09
C GLN A 18 12.33 -0.21 -0.94
N LEU A 19 12.21 -1.39 -1.53
CA LEU A 19 11.05 -2.25 -1.40
C LEU A 19 10.89 -2.77 0.04
N ASP A 20 11.98 -3.15 0.68
CA ASP A 20 11.99 -3.53 2.10
C ASP A 20 11.58 -2.37 3.00
N ALA A 21 12.04 -1.15 2.72
CA ALA A 21 11.62 0.05 3.44
C ALA A 21 10.11 0.30 3.28
N LEU A 22 9.55 0.15 2.08
CA LEU A 22 8.11 0.28 1.84
C LEU A 22 7.31 -0.79 2.59
N ARG A 23 7.79 -2.04 2.62
CA ARG A 23 7.13 -3.13 3.34
C ARG A 23 7.17 -2.90 4.85
N SER A 24 8.30 -2.44 5.37
CA SER A 24 8.45 -2.06 6.77
C SER A 24 7.47 -0.94 7.14
N ALA A 25 7.40 0.11 6.34
CA ALA A 25 6.43 1.20 6.53
C ALA A 25 4.98 0.70 6.54
N ALA A 26 4.62 -0.19 5.61
CA ALA A 26 3.27 -0.78 5.56
C ALA A 26 2.94 -1.61 6.82
N LYS A 27 3.90 -2.36 7.38
CA LYS A 27 3.73 -3.11 8.64
C LYS A 27 3.49 -2.16 9.83
N TRP A 28 4.30 -1.11 9.95
CA TRP A 28 4.13 -0.11 11.01
C TRP A 28 2.79 0.61 10.91
N LEU A 29 2.36 0.93 9.70
CA LEU A 29 1.08 1.56 9.43
C LEU A 29 -0.10 0.66 9.82
N LEU A 30 -0.01 -0.63 9.49
CA LEU A 30 -1.01 -1.63 9.88
C LEU A 30 -1.09 -1.76 11.41
N ALA A 31 0.06 -1.83 12.09
CA ALA A 31 0.12 -1.92 13.55
C ALA A 31 -0.49 -0.67 14.21
N ALA A 32 -0.16 0.53 13.73
CA ALA A 32 -0.74 1.78 14.23
C ALA A 32 -2.26 1.83 14.03
N ALA A 33 -2.76 1.43 12.86
CA ALA A 33 -4.21 1.39 12.60
C ALA A 33 -4.94 0.39 13.51
N ALA A 34 -4.34 -0.79 13.74
CA ALA A 34 -4.89 -1.77 14.67
C ALA A 34 -4.94 -1.25 16.11
N ALA A 35 -3.89 -0.55 16.56
CA ALA A 35 -3.85 0.07 17.88
C ALA A 35 -4.94 1.15 18.05
N VAL A 36 -5.14 2.01 17.04
CA VAL A 36 -6.24 3.00 17.05
C VAL A 36 -7.61 2.29 17.09
N GLY A 37 -7.80 1.22 16.32
CA GLY A 37 -9.02 0.43 16.35
C GLY A 37 -9.31 -0.16 17.73
N ALA A 38 -8.29 -0.74 18.37
CA ALA A 38 -8.40 -1.26 19.74
C ALA A 38 -8.73 -0.15 20.74
N LEU A 39 -8.10 1.02 20.64
CA LEU A 39 -8.39 2.17 21.50
C LEU A 39 -9.82 2.68 21.30
N LEU A 40 -10.33 2.73 20.07
CA LEU A 40 -11.72 3.10 19.81
C LEU A 40 -12.68 2.09 20.43
N VAL A 41 -12.44 0.80 20.28
CA VAL A 41 -13.29 -0.25 20.88
C VAL A 41 -13.27 -0.19 22.40
N ALA A 42 -12.10 0.03 23.01
CA ALA A 42 -11.97 0.16 24.46
C ALA A 42 -12.56 1.48 25.00
N GLY A 43 -12.40 2.57 24.24
CA GLY A 43 -12.85 3.92 24.59
C GLY A 43 -14.32 4.18 24.30
N LEU A 44 -14.98 3.34 23.49
CA LEU A 44 -16.43 3.24 23.41
C LEU A 44 -16.95 2.73 24.76
N GLN A 45 -16.98 3.61 25.75
CA GLN A 45 -17.61 3.35 27.03
C GLN A 45 -19.11 3.16 26.78
N LEU A 46 -19.52 1.90 26.68
CA LEU A 46 -20.90 1.46 26.50
C LEU A 46 -21.85 2.08 27.55
N THR A 47 -21.30 2.51 28.69
CA THR A 47 -22.00 3.18 29.79
C THR A 47 -22.66 4.49 29.37
N GLY A 48 -22.06 5.29 28.48
CA GLY A 48 -22.68 6.54 28.00
C GLY A 48 -23.86 6.29 27.05
N ILE A 49 -23.79 5.22 26.26
CA ILE A 49 -24.86 4.82 25.32
C ILE A 49 -26.09 4.35 26.10
N GLY A 50 -25.89 3.65 27.22
CA GLY A 50 -26.99 3.16 28.07
C GLY A 50 -27.81 4.26 28.76
N GLN A 51 -27.31 5.50 28.81
CA GLN A 51 -28.03 6.63 29.40
C GLN A 51 -28.94 7.35 28.39
N LEU A 52 -28.77 7.10 27.09
CA LEU A 52 -29.59 7.70 26.05
C LEU A 52 -30.92 6.93 25.94
N SER A 53 -32.04 7.67 25.91
CA SER A 53 -33.35 7.08 25.64
C SER A 53 -33.36 6.44 24.24
N ILE A 54 -34.02 5.28 24.11
CA ILE A 54 -34.15 4.52 22.86
C ILE A 54 -34.83 5.37 21.77
N ASP A 55 -35.75 6.25 22.16
CA ASP A 55 -36.48 7.13 21.23
C ASP A 55 -35.69 8.38 20.84
N SER A 56 -34.48 8.56 21.36
CA SER A 56 -33.67 9.73 21.05
C SER A 56 -32.95 9.56 19.70
N TRP A 57 -33.20 10.46 18.76
CA TRP A 57 -32.46 10.52 17.48
C TRP A 57 -30.93 10.56 17.69
N ARG A 58 -30.48 11.08 18.83
CA ARG A 58 -29.07 11.15 19.24
C ARG A 58 -28.45 9.77 19.39
N LEU A 59 -29.18 8.78 19.90
CA LEU A 59 -28.70 7.41 20.02
C LEU A 59 -28.29 6.87 18.63
N TYR A 60 -29.17 7.02 17.64
CA TYR A 60 -28.93 6.56 16.27
C TYR A 60 -27.77 7.29 15.60
N VAL A 61 -27.67 8.61 15.78
CA VAL A 61 -26.55 9.39 15.22
C VAL A 61 -25.23 9.02 15.89
N GLY A 62 -25.20 8.87 17.22
CA GLY A 62 -24.01 8.43 17.95
C GLY A 62 -23.56 7.04 17.50
N LEU A 63 -24.48 6.07 17.46
CA LEU A 63 -24.19 4.72 16.97
C LEU A 63 -23.67 4.73 15.53
N GLY A 64 -24.32 5.48 14.63
CA GLY A 64 -23.88 5.62 13.24
C GLY A 64 -22.49 6.24 13.12
N ALA A 65 -22.18 7.26 13.92
CA ALA A 65 -20.88 7.92 13.94
C ALA A 65 -19.77 6.98 14.44
N ALA A 66 -20.04 6.21 15.50
CA ALA A 66 -19.11 5.21 16.02
C ALA A 66 -18.86 4.08 15.01
N LEU A 67 -19.91 3.53 14.40
CA LEU A 67 -19.78 2.51 13.35
C LEU A 67 -19.00 3.04 12.15
N THR A 68 -19.22 4.30 11.77
CA THR A 68 -18.48 4.95 10.68
C THR A 68 -16.99 5.07 11.01
N ALA A 69 -16.65 5.48 12.24
CA ALA A 69 -15.25 5.54 12.68
C ALA A 69 -14.57 4.16 12.67
N LEU A 70 -15.26 3.12 13.17
CA LEU A 70 -14.76 1.74 13.14
C LEU A 70 -14.61 1.22 11.69
N ALA A 71 -15.58 1.50 10.82
CA ALA A 71 -15.51 1.13 9.41
C ALA A 71 -14.33 1.79 8.70
N ALA A 72 -14.03 3.06 9.02
CA ALA A 72 -12.87 3.76 8.48
C ALA A 72 -11.56 3.09 8.91
N VAL A 73 -11.41 2.69 10.17
CA VAL A 73 -10.24 1.94 10.65
C VAL A 73 -10.14 0.57 9.97
N GLY A 74 -11.25 -0.18 9.92
CA GLY A 74 -11.30 -1.48 9.24
C GLY A 74 -10.94 -1.38 7.76
N TYR A 75 -11.36 -0.31 7.08
CA TYR A 75 -10.97 -0.02 5.71
C TYR A 75 -9.45 0.21 5.58
N VAL A 76 -8.84 1.00 6.47
CA VAL A 76 -7.39 1.23 6.48
C VAL A 76 -6.64 -0.10 6.68
N ILE A 77 -7.04 -0.92 7.64
CA ILE A 77 -6.45 -2.24 7.90
C ILE A 77 -6.54 -3.11 6.65
N LYS A 78 -7.74 -3.24 6.07
CA LYS A 78 -7.94 -4.01 4.84
C LYS A 78 -7.03 -3.52 3.71
N ALA A 79 -6.94 -2.21 3.51
CA ALA A 79 -6.16 -1.63 2.44
C ALA A 79 -4.64 -1.81 2.66
N ALA A 80 -4.14 -1.65 3.89
CA ALA A 80 -2.75 -1.96 4.23
C ALA A 80 -2.43 -3.46 4.04
N SER A 81 -3.34 -4.35 4.45
CA SER A 81 -3.20 -5.80 4.25
C SER A 81 -3.14 -6.18 2.77
N THR A 82 -3.89 -5.50 1.89
CA THR A 82 -3.79 -5.77 0.44
C THR A 82 -2.41 -5.44 -0.13
N VAL A 83 -1.74 -4.41 0.38
CA VAL A 83 -0.37 -4.08 -0.04
C VAL A 83 0.62 -5.14 0.43
N LEU A 84 0.41 -5.72 1.62
CA LEU A 84 1.27 -6.76 2.18
C LEU A 84 1.03 -8.15 1.59
N ALA A 85 -0.20 -8.44 1.16
CA ALA A 85 -0.61 -9.73 0.59
C ALA A 85 -0.40 -9.81 -0.92
N GLN A 86 0.12 -8.74 -1.54
CA GLN A 86 0.29 -8.66 -2.98
C GLN A 86 1.34 -9.66 -3.46
N GLU A 87 0.96 -10.49 -4.44
CA GLU A 87 1.86 -11.43 -5.09
C GLU A 87 2.96 -10.68 -5.87
N TRP A 88 4.17 -11.23 -5.85
CA TRP A 88 5.32 -10.66 -6.53
C TRP A 88 5.17 -10.84 -8.04
N LEU A 89 5.38 -9.75 -8.79
CA LEU A 89 5.44 -9.83 -10.24
C LEU A 89 6.67 -10.64 -10.65
N THR A 90 6.47 -11.55 -11.58
CA THR A 90 7.49 -12.39 -12.21
C THR A 90 7.75 -11.92 -13.65
N LEU A 91 8.82 -12.41 -14.29
CA LEU A 91 9.00 -12.14 -15.73
C LEU A 91 7.86 -12.73 -16.57
N ALA A 92 7.30 -13.87 -16.14
CA ALA A 92 6.26 -14.56 -16.87
C ALA A 92 5.03 -13.65 -17.07
N ASP A 93 4.69 -12.85 -16.06
CA ASP A 93 3.56 -11.90 -16.09
C ASP A 93 3.68 -10.85 -17.22
N PHE A 94 4.89 -10.58 -17.72
CA PHE A 94 5.12 -9.65 -18.82
C PHE A 94 5.15 -10.34 -20.21
N THR A 95 5.25 -11.66 -20.25
CA THR A 95 5.27 -12.44 -21.48
C THR A 95 3.95 -13.18 -21.75
N ASP A 96 3.11 -13.34 -20.73
CA ASP A 96 1.89 -14.14 -20.78
C ASP A 96 0.71 -13.49 -21.54
N ASP A 97 0.88 -12.29 -22.09
CA ASP A 97 -0.10 -11.69 -23.01
C ASP A 97 -0.36 -12.59 -24.25
N ALA A 98 0.51 -13.57 -24.51
CA ALA A 98 0.36 -14.58 -25.57
C ALA A 98 -0.38 -15.88 -25.17
N SER A 99 -0.47 -16.25 -23.89
CA SER A 99 -0.90 -17.62 -23.51
C SER A 99 -2.40 -17.82 -23.39
N GLY A 100 -3.22 -16.76 -23.48
CA GLY A 100 -4.67 -16.86 -23.62
C GLY A 100 -5.44 -17.49 -22.43
N LEU A 101 -4.77 -17.80 -21.31
CA LEU A 101 -5.39 -18.54 -20.19
C LEU A 101 -6.58 -17.77 -19.57
N PRO A 102 -7.74 -18.42 -19.34
CA PRO A 102 -8.96 -17.75 -18.86
C PRO A 102 -8.92 -17.45 -17.36
N GLY A 103 -8.46 -16.25 -16.98
CA GLY A 103 -8.63 -15.70 -15.63
C GLY A 103 -9.89 -14.80 -15.50
N PRO A 104 -10.38 -14.52 -14.27
CA PRO A 104 -11.52 -13.64 -14.05
C PRO A 104 -11.31 -12.26 -14.69
N ARG A 105 -12.03 -11.99 -15.79
CA ARG A 105 -11.78 -10.87 -16.72
C ARG A 105 -11.58 -9.51 -16.03
N ALA A 106 -12.39 -9.18 -15.02
CA ALA A 106 -12.36 -7.86 -14.38
C ALA A 106 -11.07 -7.57 -13.58
N LYS A 107 -10.55 -8.56 -12.85
CA LYS A 107 -9.28 -8.42 -12.11
C LYS A 107 -8.11 -8.33 -13.07
N ARG A 108 -8.15 -9.13 -14.14
CA ARG A 108 -7.12 -9.14 -15.19
C ARG A 108 -7.05 -7.80 -15.91
N VAL A 109 -8.17 -7.18 -16.28
CA VAL A 109 -8.15 -5.89 -17.00
C VAL A 109 -7.49 -4.78 -16.17
N ARG A 110 -7.78 -4.68 -14.87
CA ARG A 110 -7.12 -3.70 -14.00
C ARG A 110 -5.64 -4.02 -13.81
N ALA A 111 -5.31 -5.30 -13.56
CA ALA A 111 -3.92 -5.74 -13.45
C ALA A 111 -3.14 -5.45 -14.74
N LEU A 112 -3.73 -5.63 -15.92
CA LEU A 112 -3.11 -5.36 -17.21
C LEU A 112 -2.86 -3.87 -17.45
N ALA A 113 -3.84 -3.00 -17.17
CA ALA A 113 -3.63 -1.55 -17.27
C ALA A 113 -2.49 -1.09 -16.32
N ASP A 114 -2.47 -1.73 -15.16
CA ASP A 114 -1.47 -1.50 -14.14
C ASP A 114 -0.07 -1.96 -14.58
N LEU A 115 0.03 -3.14 -15.19
CA LEU A 115 1.25 -3.74 -15.74
C LEU A 115 1.81 -2.93 -16.90
N ARG A 116 0.98 -2.47 -17.85
CA ARG A 116 1.41 -1.61 -18.97
C ARG A 116 2.09 -0.34 -18.49
N THR A 117 1.62 0.24 -17.38
CA THR A 117 2.25 1.44 -16.81
C THR A 117 3.62 1.12 -16.21
N VAL A 118 3.77 -0.03 -15.56
CA VAL A 118 5.04 -0.50 -15.01
C VAL A 118 6.01 -0.84 -16.15
N GLU A 119 5.55 -1.59 -17.15
CA GLU A 119 6.30 -1.94 -18.36
C GLU A 119 6.83 -0.68 -19.05
N LYS A 120 5.99 0.35 -19.25
CA LYS A 120 6.44 1.62 -19.84
C LYS A 120 7.59 2.26 -19.07
N ARG A 121 7.59 2.18 -17.73
CA ARG A 121 8.67 2.69 -16.87
C ARG A 121 9.92 1.80 -16.90
N LEU A 122 9.74 0.49 -17.02
CA LEU A 122 10.86 -0.44 -17.21
C LEU A 122 11.54 -0.19 -18.56
N MET A 123 10.75 0.03 -19.62
CA MET A 123 11.26 0.34 -20.95
C MET A 123 11.98 1.69 -21.00
N SER A 124 11.50 2.71 -20.27
CA SER A 124 12.26 3.97 -20.15
C SER A 124 13.59 3.78 -19.42
N SER A 125 13.66 2.85 -18.47
CA SER A 125 14.87 2.51 -17.71
C SER A 125 15.66 1.35 -18.34
N ARG A 126 15.31 0.95 -19.57
CA ARG A 126 15.86 -0.25 -20.23
C ARG A 126 17.38 -0.22 -20.31
N HIS A 127 17.95 0.91 -20.72
CA HIS A 127 19.38 1.04 -20.95
C HIS A 127 20.20 0.78 -19.68
N GLU A 128 19.64 1.06 -18.51
CA GLU A 128 20.27 0.81 -17.21
C GLU A 128 20.06 -0.63 -16.74
N LEU A 129 18.91 -1.23 -17.03
CA LEU A 129 18.52 -2.54 -16.48
C LEU A 129 18.95 -3.74 -17.32
N PHE A 130 18.65 -3.74 -18.62
CA PHE A 130 18.83 -4.94 -19.46
C PHE A 130 19.10 -4.66 -20.94
N GLY A 131 19.14 -3.38 -21.34
CA GLY A 131 19.23 -2.96 -22.74
C GLY A 131 20.48 -3.45 -23.46
N TYR A 132 21.54 -3.79 -22.72
CA TYR A 132 22.77 -4.37 -23.24
C TYR A 132 22.65 -5.88 -23.54
N LEU A 133 21.66 -6.57 -22.96
CA LEU A 133 21.43 -8.02 -23.17
C LEU A 133 20.29 -8.28 -24.15
N ALA A 134 19.23 -7.47 -24.09
CA ALA A 134 18.04 -7.64 -24.91
C ALA A 134 17.36 -6.29 -25.22
N PRO A 135 16.84 -6.10 -26.45
CA PRO A 135 16.10 -4.90 -26.83
C PRO A 135 14.71 -4.83 -26.19
N THR A 136 14.12 -5.98 -25.80
CA THR A 136 12.78 -6.06 -25.18
C THR A 136 12.77 -7.06 -24.01
N LEU A 137 11.77 -6.94 -23.13
CA LEU A 137 11.60 -7.83 -21.98
C LEU A 137 11.23 -9.26 -22.41
N ALA A 138 10.40 -9.38 -23.45
CA ALA A 138 10.09 -10.67 -24.06
C ALA A 138 11.34 -11.36 -24.61
N GLU A 139 12.24 -10.62 -25.24
CA GLU A 139 13.51 -11.18 -25.72
C GLU A 139 14.46 -11.54 -24.57
N LEU A 140 14.48 -10.76 -23.48
CA LEU A 140 15.24 -11.12 -22.28
C LEU A 140 14.76 -12.48 -21.71
N HIS A 141 13.44 -12.65 -21.60
CA HIS A 141 12.84 -13.91 -21.14
C HIS A 141 13.15 -15.07 -22.08
N ARG A 142 13.03 -14.87 -23.40
CA ARG A 142 13.38 -15.87 -24.41
C ARG A 142 14.85 -16.27 -24.31
N LYS A 143 15.78 -15.32 -24.26
CA LYS A 143 17.22 -15.58 -24.13
C LYS A 143 17.56 -16.32 -22.85
N LEU A 144 16.87 -16.02 -21.75
CA LEU A 144 17.01 -16.74 -20.48
C LEU A 144 16.61 -18.20 -20.63
N HIS A 145 15.48 -18.48 -21.28
CA HIS A 145 15.01 -19.83 -21.56
C HIS A 145 15.96 -20.59 -22.50
N GLU A 146 16.37 -19.97 -23.61
CA GLU A 146 17.33 -20.55 -24.56
C GLU A 146 18.66 -20.90 -23.89
N SER A 147 19.18 -20.00 -23.05
CA SER A 147 20.42 -20.25 -22.30
C SER A 147 20.29 -21.41 -21.33
N HIS A 148 19.11 -21.61 -20.74
CA HIS A 148 18.84 -22.72 -19.84
C HIS A 148 18.79 -24.06 -20.61
N GLU A 149 18.11 -24.11 -21.75
CA GLU A 149 18.04 -25.29 -22.62
C GLU A 149 19.44 -25.73 -23.10
N VAL A 150 20.31 -24.78 -23.45
CA VAL A 150 21.70 -25.09 -23.84
C VAL A 150 22.48 -25.68 -22.66
N MET A 151 22.29 -25.15 -21.44
CA MET A 151 22.95 -25.72 -20.25
C MET A 151 22.53 -27.16 -19.97
N TRP A 152 21.27 -27.53 -20.24
CA TRP A 152 20.76 -28.89 -20.02
C TRP A 152 21.16 -29.87 -21.12
N SER A 153 21.35 -29.40 -22.35
CA SER A 153 21.69 -30.24 -23.50
C SER A 153 23.20 -30.41 -23.72
N ALA A 154 24.03 -29.48 -23.26
CA ALA A 154 25.47 -29.54 -23.41
C ALA A 154 26.15 -30.40 -22.32
N ASP A 155 27.21 -31.12 -22.69
CA ASP A 155 28.10 -31.80 -21.75
C ASP A 155 28.66 -30.78 -20.73
N PRO A 156 28.52 -31.00 -19.40
CA PRO A 156 29.06 -30.12 -18.37
C PRO A 156 30.55 -29.78 -18.51
N ALA A 157 31.35 -30.65 -19.13
CA ALA A 157 32.78 -30.42 -19.36
C ALA A 157 33.08 -29.57 -20.60
N SER A 158 32.08 -29.28 -21.45
CA SER A 158 32.28 -28.53 -22.69
C SER A 158 32.44 -27.03 -22.46
N THR A 159 33.20 -26.37 -23.33
CA THR A 159 33.31 -24.90 -23.37
C THR A 159 31.95 -24.23 -23.63
N ALA A 160 31.11 -24.88 -24.43
CA ALA A 160 29.74 -24.43 -24.68
C ALA A 160 28.90 -24.36 -23.39
N HIS A 161 29.05 -25.34 -22.48
CA HIS A 161 28.38 -25.32 -21.19
C HIS A 161 28.89 -24.17 -20.31
N GLN A 162 30.19 -23.91 -20.30
CA GLN A 162 30.79 -22.80 -19.54
C GLN A 162 30.29 -21.43 -20.06
N GLU A 163 30.33 -21.21 -21.38
CA GLU A 163 29.82 -19.98 -22.00
C GLU A 163 28.31 -19.79 -21.77
N ALA A 164 27.53 -20.86 -21.86
CA ALA A 164 26.09 -20.83 -21.58
C ALA A 164 25.80 -20.55 -20.10
N SER A 165 26.62 -21.07 -19.18
CA SER A 165 26.51 -20.79 -17.74
C SER A 165 26.77 -19.31 -17.44
N GLU A 166 27.88 -18.76 -17.95
CA GLU A 166 28.19 -17.34 -17.76
C GLU A 166 27.10 -16.42 -18.35
N ARG A 167 26.60 -16.77 -19.54
CA ARG A 167 25.51 -16.03 -20.19
C ARG A 167 24.23 -16.11 -19.36
N SER A 168 23.89 -17.30 -18.86
CA SER A 168 22.73 -17.55 -18.00
C SER A 168 22.82 -16.70 -16.73
N ASP A 169 23.98 -16.61 -16.09
CA ASP A 169 24.17 -15.81 -14.88
C ASP A 169 23.96 -14.32 -15.12
N ARG A 170 24.46 -13.78 -16.25
CA ARG A 170 24.23 -12.39 -16.65
C ARG A 170 22.74 -12.13 -16.93
N LEU A 171 22.08 -13.03 -17.64
CA LEU A 171 20.64 -12.94 -17.94
C LEU A 171 19.79 -13.05 -16.67
N ARG A 172 20.11 -13.98 -15.76
CA ARG A 172 19.44 -14.15 -14.46
C ARG A 172 19.62 -12.93 -13.57
N LYS A 173 20.79 -12.30 -13.57
CA LYS A 173 21.02 -11.05 -12.86
C LYS A 173 20.12 -9.95 -13.40
N ALA A 174 20.16 -9.67 -14.71
CA ALA A 174 19.31 -8.65 -15.32
C ALA A 174 17.80 -8.94 -15.14
N ALA A 175 17.40 -10.21 -15.23
CA ALA A 175 16.03 -10.65 -14.96
C ALA A 175 15.60 -10.32 -13.52
N ARG A 176 16.44 -10.61 -12.52
CA ARG A 176 16.19 -10.25 -11.12
C ARG A 176 16.11 -8.73 -10.94
N ASP A 177 17.01 -7.97 -11.54
CA ASP A 177 17.03 -6.51 -11.43
C ASP A 177 15.74 -5.90 -12.03
N VAL A 178 15.30 -6.39 -13.19
CA VAL A 178 14.02 -5.99 -13.81
C VAL A 178 12.83 -6.34 -12.92
N VAL A 179 12.79 -7.56 -12.37
CA VAL A 179 11.72 -8.00 -11.46
C VAL A 179 11.68 -7.15 -10.20
N GLN A 180 12.82 -6.83 -9.61
CA GLN A 180 12.89 -5.96 -8.43
C GLN A 180 12.41 -4.55 -8.75
N ALA A 181 12.85 -3.96 -9.87
CA ALA A 181 12.39 -2.65 -10.31
C ALA A 181 10.87 -2.65 -10.62
N ALA A 182 10.37 -3.71 -11.25
CA ALA A 182 8.95 -3.89 -11.56
C ALA A 182 8.10 -3.91 -10.29
N ASN A 183 8.49 -4.75 -9.32
CA ASN A 183 7.82 -4.85 -8.03
C ASN A 183 7.89 -3.53 -7.25
N TYR A 184 9.03 -2.85 -7.26
CA TYR A 184 9.17 -1.53 -6.65
C TYR A 184 8.18 -0.51 -7.25
N TYR A 185 8.14 -0.35 -8.57
CA TYR A 185 7.23 0.62 -9.21
C TYR A 185 5.76 0.27 -8.98
N TYR A 186 5.44 -1.02 -9.00
CA TYR A 186 4.10 -1.51 -8.72
C TYR A 186 3.65 -1.19 -7.29
N VAL A 187 4.46 -1.56 -6.29
CA VAL A 187 4.19 -1.27 -4.87
C VAL A 187 4.17 0.23 -4.60
N LEU A 188 5.07 1.00 -5.20
CA LEU A 188 5.09 2.46 -5.06
C LEU A 188 3.79 3.08 -5.55
N ARG A 189 3.22 2.60 -6.67
CA ARG A 189 1.92 3.10 -7.14
C ARG A 189 0.79 2.72 -6.19
N LEU A 190 0.75 1.47 -5.73
CA LEU A 190 -0.23 1.03 -4.73
C LEU A 190 -0.15 1.88 -3.47
N PHE A 191 1.05 2.17 -2.99
CA PHE A 191 1.28 3.00 -1.80
C PHE A 191 0.81 4.45 -2.01
N LYS A 192 1.05 5.04 -3.18
CA LYS A 192 0.54 6.39 -3.51
C LYS A 192 -1.00 6.44 -3.51
N ALA A 193 -1.64 5.45 -4.14
CA ALA A 193 -3.10 5.35 -4.14
C ALA A 193 -3.66 5.10 -2.72
N LEU A 194 -2.97 4.26 -1.95
CA LEU A 194 -3.30 3.98 -0.56
C LEU A 194 -3.20 5.23 0.30
N ARG A 195 -2.14 6.04 0.17
CA ARG A 195 -1.91 7.26 0.96
C ARG A 195 -3.09 8.22 0.87
N LEU A 196 -3.60 8.46 -0.34
CA LEU A 196 -4.74 9.36 -0.53
C LEU A 196 -6.02 8.79 0.10
N ARG A 197 -6.28 7.49 -0.09
CA ARG A 197 -7.44 6.81 0.50
C ARG A 197 -7.38 6.79 2.03
N MET A 198 -6.19 6.60 2.59
CA MET A 198 -5.95 6.62 4.03
C MET A 198 -6.12 8.01 4.62
N ALA A 199 -5.67 9.06 3.92
CA ALA A 199 -5.92 10.43 4.36
C ALA A 199 -7.42 10.71 4.47
N TRP A 200 -8.21 10.32 3.46
CA TRP A 200 -9.66 10.43 3.52
C TRP A 200 -10.29 9.58 4.63
N ALA A 201 -9.88 8.32 4.77
CA ALA A 201 -10.38 7.46 5.84
C ALA A 201 -10.06 8.02 7.24
N ALA A 202 -8.88 8.60 7.42
CA ALA A 202 -8.51 9.27 8.68
C ALA A 202 -9.40 10.48 8.97
N VAL A 203 -9.66 11.33 7.97
CA VAL A 203 -10.59 12.48 8.10
C VAL A 203 -12.00 12.00 8.48
N VAL A 204 -12.52 10.98 7.81
CA VAL A 204 -13.84 10.40 8.12
C VAL A 204 -13.85 9.80 9.53
N GLY A 205 -12.80 9.09 9.92
CA GLY A 205 -12.65 8.53 11.27
C GLY A 205 -12.68 9.60 12.35
N VAL A 206 -11.86 10.66 12.20
CA VAL A 206 -11.82 11.79 13.13
C VAL A 206 -13.16 12.51 13.21
N ALA A 207 -13.80 12.78 12.07
CA ALA A 207 -15.12 13.39 12.05
C ALA A 207 -16.18 12.52 12.75
N GLY A 208 -16.15 11.21 12.54
CA GLY A 208 -17.02 10.26 13.22
C GLY A 208 -16.83 10.26 14.74
N VAL A 209 -15.59 10.25 15.21
CA VAL A 209 -15.27 10.33 16.65
C VAL A 209 -15.73 11.67 17.24
N ALA A 210 -15.52 12.78 16.54
CA ALA A 210 -15.94 14.11 17.00
C ALA A 210 -17.48 14.21 17.11
N VAL A 211 -18.21 13.72 16.11
CA VAL A 211 -19.68 13.66 16.13
C VAL A 211 -20.16 12.77 17.27
N PHE A 212 -19.57 11.58 17.44
CA PHE A 212 -19.88 10.69 18.56
C PHE A 212 -19.68 11.40 19.91
N ALA A 213 -18.53 12.04 20.11
CA ALA A 213 -18.21 12.75 21.34
C ALA A 213 -19.20 13.89 21.63
N TYR A 214 -19.55 14.69 20.61
CA TYR A 214 -20.54 15.76 20.73
C TYR A 214 -21.93 15.24 21.08
N VAL A 215 -22.34 14.11 20.47
CA VAL A 215 -23.64 13.51 20.69
C VAL A 215 -23.75 12.87 22.08
N VAL A 216 -22.67 12.29 22.59
CA VAL A 216 -22.64 11.73 23.96
C VAL A 216 -22.52 12.85 25.01
N ASN A 217 -21.73 13.88 24.74
CA ASN A 217 -21.48 14.99 25.65
C ASN A 217 -21.82 16.33 24.95
N PRO A 218 -23.11 16.71 24.90
CA PRO A 218 -23.48 17.98 24.29
C PRO A 218 -22.92 19.10 25.18
N PRO A 219 -22.41 20.21 24.60
CA PRO A 219 -22.05 21.35 25.41
C PRO A 219 -23.28 21.80 26.21
N GLU A 220 -23.11 22.03 27.51
CA GLU A 220 -24.18 22.61 28.33
C GLU A 220 -24.62 23.91 27.66
N ALA A 221 -25.90 23.99 27.29
CA ALA A 221 -26.47 25.22 26.76
C ALA A 221 -26.18 26.29 27.80
N THR A 222 -25.37 27.28 27.45
CA THR A 222 -24.94 28.34 28.37
C THR A 222 -26.18 28.88 29.06
N VAL A 223 -26.35 28.53 30.33
CA VAL A 223 -27.48 29.01 31.13
C VAL A 223 -27.39 30.52 31.04
N PRO A 224 -28.44 31.22 30.53
CA PRO A 224 -28.39 32.66 30.41
C PRO A 224 -28.02 33.20 31.79
N LEU A 225 -26.87 33.88 31.86
CA LEU A 225 -26.34 34.47 33.10
C LEU A 225 -27.49 35.20 33.75
N LYS A 226 -28.03 34.63 34.83
CA LYS A 226 -29.10 35.25 35.59
C LYS A 226 -28.44 36.41 36.32
N VAL A 227 -28.34 37.56 35.66
CA VAL A 227 -27.85 38.79 36.26
C VAL A 227 -28.84 39.17 37.34
N GLN A 228 -28.61 38.67 38.57
CA GLN A 228 -29.25 39.22 39.75
C GLN A 228 -28.63 40.59 39.95
N ILE A 229 -29.36 41.62 39.50
CA ILE A 229 -29.07 42.99 39.91
C ILE A 229 -29.36 43.04 41.42
N VAL A 230 -28.29 42.97 42.22
CA VAL A 230 -28.38 43.18 43.66
C VAL A 230 -28.69 44.65 43.88
N SER A 231 -29.96 44.97 44.05
CA SER A 231 -30.41 46.29 44.49
C SER A 231 -29.86 46.53 45.90
N SER A 232 -28.74 47.25 46.02
CA SER A 232 -28.21 47.68 47.32
C SER A 232 -29.26 48.57 47.98
N HIS A 233 -30.02 48.00 48.92
CA HIS A 233 -30.97 48.74 49.72
C HIS A 233 -30.17 49.70 50.60
N ARG A 234 -30.25 50.99 50.28
CA ARG A 234 -29.56 52.05 51.01
C ARG A 234 -30.26 52.17 52.38
N VAL A 235 -29.63 51.66 53.43
CA VAL A 235 -30.08 51.88 54.81
C VAL A 235 -29.88 53.36 55.10
N GLY A 236 -30.99 54.10 55.19
CA GLY A 236 -30.99 55.49 55.62
C GLY A 236 -30.74 55.59 57.13
N PRO A 237 -30.05 56.66 57.60
CA PRO A 237 -29.83 56.94 59.00
C PRO A 237 -31.13 57.32 59.75
#